data_AF-A0A4P5W059-F1
#
_entry.id   AF-A0A4P5W059-F1
#
_cell.length_a   1.000
_cell.length_b   1.000
_cell.length_c   1.000
_cell.angle_alpha   90.00
_cell.angle_beta   90.00
_cell.angle_gamma   90.00
#
_symmetry.space_group_name_H-M   'P 1'
#
loop_
_entity.id
_entity.type
_entity.pdbx_description
1 polymer ?
#
loop_
_entity_poly.entity_id
_entity_poly.type
_entity_poly.pdbx_seq_one_letter_code
_entity_poly.pdbx_strand_id
1 'polypeptide(L)'
;MAPTRVVIDACVLYDAAVRDLMLRLGMARLIEPIWSASILEEAFTALARNRPDLSPEQLAVLKAAMSRAFPRAEFATGMGSWMDGLELDECGNLYAPNYSDRMLWRISPDGLTKTAMVTRSSTDYGHGVTWGNGVGSWDDHTLYQPQPYASYHVREVEIGFASADTVRTRNGVAVSY
;
A
#
# COMPACT_ATOMS: atom_id res chain seq x y z
N MET A 1 -5.45 21.00 7.37
CA MET A 1 -4.86 19.66 7.47
C MET A 1 -4.50 19.19 6.07
N ALA A 2 -3.35 18.53 5.87
CA ALA A 2 -3.08 17.88 4.59
C ALA A 2 -4.04 16.69 4.42
N PRO A 3 -4.49 16.37 3.20
CA PRO A 3 -5.35 15.22 2.97
C PRO A 3 -4.63 13.92 3.35
N THR A 4 -5.36 12.98 3.95
CA THR A 4 -4.84 11.65 4.28
C THR A 4 -4.42 10.94 3.00
N ARG A 5 -3.19 10.41 2.98
CA ARG A 5 -2.72 9.58 1.86
C ARG A 5 -3.43 8.24 1.90
N VAL A 6 -3.94 7.81 0.76
CA VAL A 6 -4.65 6.53 0.62
C VAL A 6 -4.05 5.77 -0.53
N VAL A 7 -3.50 4.59 -0.23
CA VAL A 7 -3.01 3.68 -1.25
C VAL A 7 -4.21 3.00 -1.89
N ILE A 8 -4.35 3.13 -3.21
CA ILE A 8 -5.45 2.53 -3.96
C ILE A 8 -4.92 1.29 -4.65
N ASP A 9 -5.35 0.11 -4.18
CA ASP A 9 -4.93 -1.17 -4.72
C ASP A 9 -5.52 -1.49 -6.10
N ALA A 10 -4.94 -2.47 -6.81
CA ALA A 10 -5.34 -2.87 -8.15
C ALA A 10 -6.79 -3.38 -8.19
N CYS A 11 -7.24 -4.09 -7.14
CA CYS A 11 -8.61 -4.58 -7.06
C CYS A 11 -9.65 -3.45 -6.96
N VAL A 12 -9.28 -2.32 -6.35
CA VAL A 12 -10.10 -1.11 -6.24
C VAL A 12 -10.12 -0.34 -7.55
N LEU A 13 -8.96 -0.24 -8.23
CA LEU A 13 -8.85 0.41 -9.53
C LEU A 13 -9.49 -0.38 -10.68
N TYR A 14 -9.64 -1.69 -10.54
CA TYR A 14 -10.27 -2.54 -11.55
C TYR A 14 -11.75 -2.18 -11.76
N ASP A 15 -12.54 -2.09 -10.68
CA ASP A 15 -13.96 -1.76 -10.78
C ASP A 15 -14.17 -0.29 -11.20
N ALA A 16 -14.98 -0.06 -12.22
CA ALA A 16 -15.14 1.28 -12.78
C ALA A 16 -15.84 2.26 -11.82
N ALA A 17 -16.83 1.78 -11.04
CA ALA A 17 -17.59 2.63 -10.14
C ALA A 17 -16.76 2.97 -8.90
N VAL A 18 -16.05 1.99 -8.34
CA VAL A 18 -15.17 2.21 -7.19
C VAL A 18 -14.00 3.10 -7.57
N ARG A 19 -13.37 2.87 -8.74
CA ARG A 19 -12.33 3.75 -9.28
C ARG A 19 -12.82 5.20 -9.41
N ASP A 20 -13.99 5.42 -10.03
CA ASP A 20 -14.55 6.78 -10.20
C ASP A 20 -14.77 7.47 -8.84
N LEU A 21 -15.34 6.76 -7.87
CA LEU A 21 -15.52 7.28 -6.51
C LEU A 21 -14.19 7.71 -5.90
N MET A 22 -13.18 6.83 -5.89
CA MET A 22 -11.88 7.13 -5.28
C MET A 22 -11.17 8.30 -5.96
N LEU A 23 -11.24 8.39 -7.30
CA LEU A 23 -10.68 9.52 -8.03
C LEU A 23 -11.46 10.82 -7.72
N ARG A 24 -12.78 10.80 -7.58
CA ARG A 24 -13.56 11.98 -7.15
C ARG A 24 -13.20 12.44 -5.74
N LEU A 25 -13.00 11.51 -4.81
CA LEU A 25 -12.51 11.84 -3.46
C LEU A 25 -11.14 12.52 -3.53
N GLY A 26 -10.25 12.04 -4.41
CA GLY A 26 -8.96 12.67 -4.70
C GLY A 26 -9.10 14.07 -5.29
N MET A 27 -9.97 14.26 -6.29
CA MET A 27 -10.25 15.57 -6.91
C MET A 27 -10.82 16.57 -5.89
N ALA A 28 -11.68 16.10 -4.99
CA ALA A 28 -12.24 16.89 -3.90
C ALA A 28 -11.24 17.17 -2.76
N ARG A 29 -10.01 16.65 -2.85
CA ARG A 29 -8.96 16.75 -1.83
C ARG A 29 -9.38 16.19 -0.47
N LEU A 30 -10.29 15.22 -0.48
CA LEU A 30 -10.66 14.46 0.71
C LEU A 30 -9.62 13.38 1.03
N ILE A 31 -8.96 12.87 -0.01
CA ILE A 31 -7.82 11.96 0.09
C ILE A 31 -6.71 12.43 -0.85
N GLU A 32 -5.48 12.03 -0.55
CA GLU A 32 -4.37 12.04 -1.51
C GLU A 32 -4.19 10.62 -2.05
N PRO A 33 -4.73 10.31 -3.24
CA PRO A 33 -4.64 8.96 -3.78
C PRO A 33 -3.20 8.67 -4.21
N ILE A 34 -2.68 7.51 -3.82
CA ILE A 34 -1.38 7.02 -4.26
C ILE A 34 -1.50 5.58 -4.77
N TRP A 35 -0.68 5.21 -5.74
CA TRP A 35 -0.57 3.88 -6.32
C TRP A 35 0.85 3.69 -6.86
N SER A 36 1.35 2.46 -6.93
CA SER A 36 2.61 2.19 -7.63
C SER A 36 2.37 2.00 -9.13
N ALA A 37 3.44 2.10 -9.92
CA ALA A 37 3.38 1.71 -11.33
C ALA A 37 2.92 0.25 -11.53
N SER A 38 3.29 -0.65 -10.62
CA SER A 38 2.91 -2.07 -10.68
C SER A 38 1.42 -2.29 -10.39
N ILE A 39 0.85 -1.57 -9.41
CA ILE A 39 -0.60 -1.61 -9.12
C ILE A 39 -1.41 -1.15 -10.34
N LEU A 40 -0.99 -0.04 -10.95
CA LEU A 40 -1.69 0.49 -12.12
C LEU A 40 -1.56 -0.46 -13.32
N GLU A 41 -0.40 -1.09 -13.50
CA GLU A 41 -0.22 -2.10 -14.56
C GLU A 41 -1.06 -3.36 -14.31
N GLU A 42 -1.14 -3.83 -13.08
CA GLU A 42 -1.96 -4.98 -12.69
C GLU A 42 -3.44 -4.74 -12.99
N ALA A 43 -3.98 -3.60 -12.53
CA ALA A 43 -5.38 -3.26 -12.75
C ALA A 43 -5.74 -3.16 -14.24
N PHE A 44 -4.88 -2.52 -15.05
CA PHE A 44 -5.13 -2.33 -16.48
C PHE A 44 -4.89 -3.61 -17.30
N THR A 45 -3.96 -4.46 -16.88
CA THR A 45 -3.79 -5.81 -17.46
C THR A 45 -5.00 -6.68 -17.18
N ALA A 46 -5.54 -6.64 -15.96
CA ALA A 46 -6.76 -7.36 -15.59
C ALA A 46 -7.97 -6.85 -16.38
N LEU A 47 -8.11 -5.53 -16.54
CA LEU A 47 -9.15 -4.92 -17.37
C LEU A 47 -9.05 -5.38 -18.83
N ALA A 48 -7.88 -5.28 -19.45
CA ALA A 48 -7.68 -5.70 -20.84
C ALA A 48 -8.03 -7.18 -21.06
N ARG A 49 -7.76 -8.03 -20.06
CA ARG A 49 -8.06 -9.46 -20.11
C ARG A 49 -9.56 -9.78 -19.97
N ASN A 50 -10.22 -9.12 -19.02
CA ASN A 50 -11.59 -9.48 -18.61
C ASN A 50 -12.68 -8.62 -19.27
N ARG A 51 -12.30 -7.49 -19.87
CA ARG A 51 -13.19 -6.54 -20.55
C ARG A 51 -12.74 -6.36 -22.01
N PRO A 52 -12.92 -7.38 -22.86
CA PRO A 52 -12.50 -7.33 -24.27
C PRO A 52 -13.27 -6.28 -25.08
N ASP A 53 -14.36 -5.73 -24.53
CA ASP A 53 -15.11 -4.60 -25.07
C ASP A 53 -14.37 -3.26 -24.94
N LEU A 54 -13.35 -3.17 -24.07
CA LEU A 54 -12.49 -2.00 -23.93
C LEU A 54 -11.26 -2.13 -24.84
N SER A 55 -11.09 -1.18 -25.75
CA SER A 55 -9.93 -1.19 -26.64
C SER A 55 -8.63 -0.85 -25.89
N PRO A 56 -7.47 -1.37 -26.33
CA PRO A 56 -6.18 -0.98 -25.77
C PRO A 56 -5.95 0.54 -25.77
N GLU A 57 -6.44 1.25 -26.80
CA GLU A 57 -6.33 2.71 -26.87
C GLU A 57 -7.18 3.39 -25.79
N GLN A 58 -8.40 2.92 -25.53
CA GLN A 58 -9.26 3.47 -24.47
C GLN A 58 -8.62 3.30 -23.09
N LEU A 59 -8.04 2.13 -22.84
CA LEU A 59 -7.30 1.86 -21.60
C LEU A 59 -6.07 2.77 -21.46
N ALA A 60 -5.30 2.95 -22.54
CA ALA A 60 -4.16 3.86 -22.54
C ALA A 60 -4.56 5.32 -22.28
N VAL A 61 -5.66 5.79 -22.89
CA VAL A 61 -6.22 7.13 -22.66
C VAL A 61 -6.63 7.32 -21.21
N LEU A 62 -7.33 6.33 -20.62
CA LEU A 62 -7.76 6.37 -19.23
C LEU A 62 -6.56 6.40 -18.27
N LYS A 63 -5.58 5.51 -18.47
CA LYS A 63 -4.35 5.46 -17.66
C LYS A 63 -3.63 6.81 -17.69
N ALA A 64 -3.46 7.39 -18.88
CA ALA A 64 -2.83 8.70 -19.05
C ALA A 64 -3.64 9.84 -18.43
N ALA A 65 -4.98 9.79 -18.48
CA ALA A 65 -5.84 10.78 -17.83
C ALA A 65 -5.70 10.74 -16.30
N MET A 66 -5.64 9.54 -15.71
CA MET A 66 -5.39 9.36 -14.28
C MET A 66 -4.03 9.92 -13.87
N SER A 67 -2.95 9.58 -14.59
CA SER A 67 -1.61 10.10 -14.30
C SER A 67 -1.53 11.63 -14.43
N ARG A 68 -2.24 12.23 -15.40
CA ARG A 68 -2.31 13.68 -15.54
C ARG A 68 -3.09 14.36 -14.41
N ALA A 69 -4.20 13.77 -13.98
CA ALA A 69 -5.01 14.31 -12.90
C ALA A 69 -4.32 14.22 -11.54
N PHE A 70 -3.48 13.20 -11.34
CA PHE A 70 -2.78 12.94 -10.09
C PHE A 70 -1.27 12.74 -10.31
N PRO A 71 -0.52 13.80 -10.62
CA PRO A 71 0.91 13.70 -10.95
C PRO A 71 1.80 13.23 -9.78
N ARG A 72 1.27 13.24 -8.55
CA ARG A 72 1.96 12.75 -7.33
C ARG A 72 1.45 11.39 -6.86
N ALA A 73 0.51 10.77 -7.58
CA ALA A 73 -0.06 9.50 -7.13
C ALA A 73 0.91 8.34 -7.32
N GLU A 74 1.80 8.40 -8.32
CA GLU A 74 2.81 7.35 -8.49
C GLU A 74 3.79 7.36 -7.31
N PHE A 75 3.67 6.34 -6.47
CA PHE A 75 4.39 6.20 -5.21
C PHE A 75 5.19 4.91 -5.23
N ALA A 76 6.49 5.06 -4.96
CA ALA A 76 7.49 3.99 -4.89
C ALA A 76 7.70 3.20 -6.19
N THR A 77 8.97 2.88 -6.46
CA THR A 77 9.35 1.98 -7.56
C THR A 77 9.99 0.73 -6.99
N GLY A 78 10.00 -0.37 -7.75
CA GLY A 78 10.66 -1.62 -7.30
C GLY A 78 9.96 -2.34 -6.14
N MET A 79 8.67 -2.07 -5.90
CA MET A 79 7.88 -2.83 -4.92
C MET A 79 7.76 -4.32 -5.29
N GLY A 80 7.89 -4.64 -6.57
CA GLY A 80 7.68 -5.98 -7.12
C GLY A 80 6.24 -6.20 -7.55
N SER A 81 5.95 -7.41 -8.01
CA SER A 81 4.60 -7.90 -8.28
C SER A 81 4.08 -8.71 -7.10
N TRP A 82 2.77 -8.96 -7.08
CA TRP A 82 2.11 -9.81 -6.07
C TRP A 82 2.21 -9.22 -4.65
N MET A 83 1.88 -7.94 -4.53
CA MET A 83 1.70 -7.31 -3.22
C MET A 83 0.35 -7.79 -2.67
N ASP A 84 0.37 -8.36 -1.47
CA ASP A 84 -0.80 -9.07 -0.91
C ASP A 84 -1.52 -8.24 0.15
N GLY A 85 -1.16 -6.97 0.26
CA GLY A 85 -1.64 -6.04 1.28
C GLY A 85 -0.87 -4.74 1.23
N LEU A 86 -1.48 -3.69 1.77
CA LEU A 86 -0.92 -2.35 1.83
C LEU A 86 -1.42 -1.71 3.13
N GLU A 87 -0.52 -1.16 3.93
CA GLU A 87 -0.85 -0.45 5.16
C GLU A 87 0.06 0.78 5.31
N LEU A 88 -0.45 1.87 5.87
CA LEU A 88 0.31 3.11 6.07
C LEU A 88 0.48 3.39 7.56
N ASP A 89 1.61 3.96 7.97
CA ASP A 89 1.68 4.66 9.26
C ASP A 89 1.34 6.15 9.10
N GLU A 90 1.19 6.86 10.22
CA GLU A 90 0.94 8.31 10.20
C GLU A 90 2.10 9.13 9.64
N CYS A 91 3.32 8.59 9.59
CA CYS A 91 4.46 9.23 8.92
C CYS A 91 4.39 9.08 7.39
N GLY A 92 3.50 8.24 6.88
CA GLY A 92 3.34 7.92 5.47
C GLY A 92 4.28 6.84 4.96
N ASN A 93 4.91 6.04 5.84
CA ASN A 93 5.59 4.83 5.42
C ASN A 93 4.57 3.81 4.96
N LEU A 94 4.85 3.13 3.85
CA LEU A 94 4.03 2.05 3.34
C LEU A 94 4.60 0.70 3.76
N TYR A 95 3.73 -0.17 4.25
CA TYR A 95 4.03 -1.54 4.60
C TYR A 95 3.34 -2.46 3.60
N ALA A 96 4.13 -3.30 2.94
CA ALA A 96 3.67 -4.12 1.82
C ALA A 96 4.20 -5.55 1.93
N PRO A 97 3.38 -6.54 2.32
CA PRO A 97 3.71 -7.96 2.25
C PRO A 97 3.80 -8.42 0.78
N ASN A 98 4.89 -9.08 0.41
CA ASN A 98 5.09 -9.57 -0.96
C ASN A 98 5.01 -11.09 -1.04
N TYR A 99 4.22 -11.58 -1.99
CA TYR A 99 4.03 -13.02 -2.22
C TYR A 99 5.30 -13.71 -2.69
N SER A 100 5.95 -13.15 -3.70
CA SER A 100 7.03 -13.81 -4.42
C SER A 100 8.27 -13.98 -3.53
N ASP A 101 8.64 -12.92 -2.81
CA ASP A 101 9.83 -12.94 -1.97
C ASP A 101 9.57 -13.32 -0.50
N ARG A 102 8.29 -13.33 -0.07
CA ARG A 102 7.81 -13.63 1.29
C ARG A 102 8.29 -12.66 2.37
N MET A 103 8.63 -11.44 1.96
CA MET A 103 9.05 -10.37 2.86
C MET A 103 7.87 -9.49 3.27
N LEU A 104 8.02 -8.80 4.40
CA LEU A 104 7.28 -7.57 4.69
C LEU A 104 8.21 -6.39 4.41
N TRP A 105 7.85 -5.55 3.45
CA TRP A 105 8.63 -4.38 3.09
C TRP A 105 8.07 -3.12 3.75
N ARG A 106 8.95 -2.27 4.29
CA ARG A 106 8.64 -0.87 4.60
C ARG A 106 9.23 0.02 3.52
N ILE A 107 8.43 0.93 2.99
CA ILE A 107 8.81 1.93 2.01
C ILE A 107 8.66 3.32 2.62
N SER A 108 9.68 4.15 2.51
CA SER A 108 9.68 5.52 3.05
C SER A 108 8.60 6.40 2.41
N PRO A 109 8.19 7.52 3.05
CA PRO A 109 7.09 8.35 2.56
C PRO A 109 7.37 9.06 1.23
N ASP A 110 8.64 9.14 0.83
CA ASP A 110 9.06 9.62 -0.50
C ASP A 110 9.13 8.51 -1.56
N GLY A 111 8.91 7.25 -1.18
CA GLY A 111 8.96 6.08 -2.06
C GLY A 111 10.38 5.63 -2.44
N LEU A 112 11.43 6.22 -1.85
CA LEU A 112 12.81 6.03 -2.30
C LEU A 112 13.58 4.95 -1.52
N THR A 113 13.23 4.73 -0.25
CA THR A 113 13.92 3.77 0.62
C THR A 113 13.03 2.58 0.87
N LYS A 114 13.51 1.38 0.55
CA LYS A 114 12.85 0.10 0.81
C LYS A 114 13.67 -0.68 1.85
N THR A 115 13.05 -1.07 2.96
CA THR A 115 13.69 -1.81 4.06
C THR A 115 12.90 -3.09 4.34
N ALA A 116 13.57 -4.23 4.47
CA ALA A 116 12.93 -5.47 4.88
C ALA A 116 12.63 -5.40 6.38
N MET A 117 11.34 -5.47 6.75
CA MET A 117 10.91 -5.54 8.15
C MET A 117 10.90 -6.97 8.67
N VAL A 118 10.63 -7.92 7.78
CA VAL A 118 10.74 -9.35 8.05
C VAL A 118 11.56 -10.00 6.95
N THR A 119 12.43 -10.93 7.35
CA THR A 119 13.25 -11.70 6.43
C THR A 119 12.51 -12.94 5.91
N ARG A 120 12.95 -13.43 4.75
CA ARG A 120 12.33 -14.53 4.02
C ARG A 120 12.30 -15.78 4.89
N SER A 121 11.10 -16.29 5.12
CA SER A 121 10.87 -17.60 5.72
C SER A 121 10.54 -18.64 4.64
N SER A 122 10.87 -19.91 4.89
CA SER A 122 10.44 -21.02 4.04
C SER A 122 9.01 -21.47 4.33
N THR A 123 8.54 -21.23 5.56
CA THR A 123 7.21 -21.64 6.02
C THR A 123 6.23 -20.49 5.94
N ASP A 124 6.67 -19.28 6.30
CA ASP A 124 5.74 -18.19 6.51
C ASP A 124 5.50 -17.43 5.21
N TYR A 125 4.23 -17.17 4.98
CA TYR A 125 3.70 -16.54 3.80
C TYR A 125 2.60 -15.56 4.26
N GLY A 126 2.94 -14.27 4.26
CA GLY A 126 2.03 -13.25 4.75
C GLY A 126 1.03 -12.80 3.70
N HIS A 127 -0.25 -12.88 4.03
CA HIS A 127 -1.37 -12.33 3.26
C HIS A 127 -1.95 -11.15 4.00
N GLY A 128 -1.94 -9.96 3.41
CA GLY A 128 -2.42 -8.76 4.08
C GLY A 128 -1.49 -8.28 5.19
N VAL A 129 -1.78 -7.08 5.66
CA VAL A 129 -1.13 -6.45 6.81
C VAL A 129 -2.08 -5.38 7.34
N THR A 130 -2.17 -5.20 8.65
CA THR A 130 -2.94 -4.14 9.29
C THR A 130 -2.29 -3.72 10.58
N TRP A 131 -2.44 -2.44 10.97
CA TRP A 131 -2.15 -2.02 12.34
C TRP A 131 -3.16 -2.62 13.32
N GLY A 132 -2.70 -2.91 14.53
CA GLY A 132 -3.60 -3.11 15.66
C GLY A 132 -4.34 -1.81 16.00
N ASN A 133 -5.46 -1.94 16.69
CA ASN A 133 -6.36 -0.82 16.97
C ASN A 133 -6.37 -0.40 18.46
N GLY A 134 -5.47 -0.94 19.28
CA GLY A 134 -5.40 -0.68 20.72
C GLY A 134 -6.53 -1.34 21.53
N VAL A 135 -7.35 -2.21 20.92
CA VAL A 135 -8.49 -2.85 21.59
C VAL A 135 -8.17 -4.31 21.92
N GLY A 136 -8.28 -4.66 23.20
CA GLY A 136 -8.03 -6.03 23.67
C GLY A 136 -6.55 -6.37 23.61
N SER A 137 -6.20 -7.47 22.93
CA SER A 137 -4.80 -7.89 22.73
C SER A 137 -4.17 -7.31 21.47
N TRP A 138 -4.86 -6.44 20.73
CA TRP A 138 -4.35 -5.82 19.51
C TRP A 138 -3.66 -4.50 19.84
N ASP A 139 -2.33 -4.55 19.95
CA ASP A 139 -1.46 -3.42 20.23
C ASP A 139 -1.41 -2.45 19.05
N ASP A 140 -1.63 -1.16 19.29
CA ASP A 140 -1.64 -0.11 18.26
C ASP A 140 -0.24 0.31 17.79
N HIS A 141 0.83 -0.31 18.29
CA HIS A 141 2.22 -0.13 17.83
C HIS A 141 2.74 -1.33 17.02
N THR A 142 1.87 -2.27 16.71
CA THR A 142 2.19 -3.55 16.08
C THR A 142 1.46 -3.73 14.76
N LEU A 143 2.20 -4.17 13.74
CA LEU A 143 1.62 -4.69 12.51
C LEU A 143 1.29 -6.16 12.65
N TYR A 144 0.08 -6.51 12.23
CA TYR A 144 -0.43 -7.87 12.23
C TYR A 144 -0.50 -8.38 10.80
N GLN A 145 0.22 -9.47 10.54
CA GLN A 145 0.35 -10.08 9.22
C GLN A 145 -0.22 -11.51 9.26
N PRO A 146 -1.42 -11.76 8.70
CA PRO A 146 -2.00 -13.09 8.61
C PRO A 146 -1.11 -14.07 7.84
N GLN A 147 -1.02 -15.32 8.31
CA GLN A 147 -0.22 -16.40 7.71
C GLN A 147 -1.12 -17.61 7.36
N PRO A 148 -2.01 -17.49 6.36
CA PRO A 148 -3.06 -18.48 6.13
C PRO A 148 -2.56 -19.81 5.53
N TYR A 149 -1.33 -19.85 5.01
CA TYR A 149 -0.74 -21.09 4.47
C TYR A 149 0.33 -21.69 5.38
N ALA A 150 0.66 -21.00 6.48
CA ALA A 150 1.72 -21.37 7.39
C ALA A 150 1.17 -21.49 8.80
N SER A 151 0.80 -22.71 9.21
CA SER A 151 0.31 -23.00 10.57
C SER A 151 -0.93 -22.20 11.03
N TYR A 152 -1.58 -21.44 10.14
CA TYR A 152 -2.79 -20.63 10.39
C TYR A 152 -2.66 -19.67 11.56
N HIS A 153 -1.57 -18.89 11.59
CA HIS A 153 -1.30 -17.93 12.67
C HIS A 153 -1.28 -16.48 12.16
N VAL A 154 -1.20 -15.54 13.10
CA VAL A 154 -0.93 -14.13 12.81
C VAL A 154 0.48 -13.84 13.29
N ARG A 155 1.30 -13.26 12.42
CA ARG A 155 2.61 -12.75 12.80
C ARG A 155 2.46 -11.32 13.29
N GLU A 156 3.06 -11.05 14.45
CA GLU A 156 3.17 -9.71 15.02
C GLU A 156 4.54 -9.14 14.67
N VAL A 157 4.55 -7.94 14.11
CA VAL A 157 5.76 -7.21 13.78
C VAL A 157 5.69 -5.90 14.55
N GLU A 158 6.40 -5.84 15.67
CA GLU A 158 6.50 -4.63 16.49
C GLU A 158 7.43 -3.64 15.77
N ILE A 159 6.88 -2.49 15.38
CA ILE A 159 7.61 -1.44 14.63
C ILE A 159 7.74 -0.17 15.48
N GLY A 160 6.93 -0.05 16.53
CA GLY A 160 7.08 0.93 17.59
C GLY A 160 6.06 2.07 17.52
N PHE A 161 5.52 2.45 16.34
CA PHE A 161 4.56 3.57 16.25
C PHE A 161 3.58 3.46 15.09
N ALA A 162 2.27 3.52 15.39
CA ALA A 162 1.26 3.91 14.40
C ALA A 162 1.04 5.43 14.35
N SER A 163 1.38 6.18 15.43
CA SER A 163 0.98 7.59 15.62
C SER A 163 2.11 8.64 15.71
N ALA A 164 1.85 9.85 15.20
CA ALA A 164 2.72 11.02 15.16
C ALA A 164 2.97 11.67 16.53
N ASP A 165 2.13 11.40 17.54
CA ASP A 165 2.24 12.02 18.88
C ASP A 165 3.47 11.53 19.67
N THR A 166 4.16 10.50 19.19
CA THR A 166 5.36 9.93 19.82
C THR A 166 6.61 9.97 18.95
N VAL A 167 6.53 10.52 17.73
CA VAL A 167 7.69 10.72 16.85
C VAL A 167 8.58 11.84 17.40
N ARG A 168 9.69 11.48 18.04
CA ARG A 168 10.74 12.45 18.39
C ARG A 168 11.73 12.58 17.24
N THR A 169 11.88 13.80 16.73
CA THR A 169 12.90 14.14 15.73
C THR A 169 14.24 14.39 16.40
N ARG A 170 15.32 13.77 15.89
CA ARG A 170 16.70 14.12 16.24
C ARG A 170 17.41 14.55 14.96
N ASN A 171 17.89 15.79 14.93
CA ASN A 171 18.54 16.40 13.74
C ASN A 171 17.67 16.36 12.47
N GLY A 172 16.35 16.52 12.60
CA GLY A 172 15.42 16.54 11.45
C GLY A 172 15.10 15.17 10.86
N VAL A 173 15.57 14.08 11.47
CA VAL A 173 15.24 12.71 11.09
C VAL A 173 14.37 12.09 12.18
N ALA A 174 13.29 11.41 11.81
CA ALA A 174 12.50 10.59 12.72
C ALA A 174 13.38 9.41 13.19
N VAL A 175 13.65 9.32 14.49
CA VAL A 175 14.48 8.24 15.06
C VAL A 175 13.66 7.43 16.06
N SER A 176 13.69 6.11 15.89
CA SER A 176 13.31 5.11 16.88
C SER A 176 14.37 5.03 17.97
N TYR A 177 13.96 4.90 19.23
CA TYR A 177 14.81 4.36 20.30
C TYR A 177 14.41 2.92 20.56
#